data_AF-A0A7Y0EXD1-F1
#
_entry.id   AF-A0A7Y0EXD1-F1
#
_cell.length_a   1.000
_cell.length_b   1.000
_cell.length_c   1.000
_cell.angle_alpha   90.00
_cell.angle_beta   90.00
_cell.angle_gamma   90.00
#
_symmetry.space_group_name_H-M   'P 1'
#
loop_
_entity.id
_entity.type
_entity.pdbx_description
1 polymer ?
#
loop_
_entity_poly.entity_id
_entity_poly.type
_entity_poly.pdbx_seq_one_letter_code
_entity_poly.pdbx_strand_id
1 'polypeptide(L)'
;MPIGVITTNTNAPKEDQRWLVGDFGQQARAVTLDLTTFQGAKQNDYLANVPGDTDIYGWIQAGIPLVRIPASGLYGPYDPDATDGRNGKVEGFLRSQIQVQFGVNGWVGVNENIGMMYTGVIDTQYLPVSIDTATVGGFFLKYNEDGSVAPLTTLSETAPTATVDTLSGASDTGKTIMKAKDAATARTAIGAGTSNFSGSYNDLTNKPNIPAAPTWANIGGKPAAAAAIADLTAAPAAADVNKILAALRAFGIIAK
;
A
#
# COMPACT_ATOMS: atom_id res chain seq x y z
N MET A 1 35.14 -4.20 67.54
CA MET A 1 33.84 -3.81 66.97
C MET A 1 33.04 -5.09 66.76
N PRO A 2 31.81 -5.22 67.26
CA PRO A 2 31.02 -6.42 67.00
C PRO A 2 30.60 -6.43 65.52
N ILE A 3 30.91 -7.53 64.84
CA ILE A 3 30.51 -7.78 63.46
C ILE A 3 29.05 -8.23 63.53
N GLY A 4 28.13 -7.30 63.32
CA GLY A 4 26.71 -7.62 63.20
C GLY A 4 26.49 -8.43 61.93
N VAL A 5 25.99 -9.65 62.07
CA VAL A 5 25.43 -10.40 60.93
C VAL A 5 24.18 -9.64 60.50
N ILE A 6 24.26 -8.95 59.36
CA ILE A 6 23.10 -8.37 58.70
C ILE A 6 22.44 -9.52 57.94
N THR A 7 21.31 -10.00 58.44
CA THR A 7 20.44 -10.89 57.67
C THR A 7 19.62 -10.01 56.73
N THR A 8 20.01 -9.88 55.47
CA THR A 8 19.15 -9.26 54.45
C THR A 8 18.13 -10.31 54.00
N ASN A 9 16.84 -9.97 54.10
CA ASN A 9 15.77 -10.82 53.61
C ASN A 9 15.79 -10.79 52.08
N THR A 10 16.30 -11.85 51.47
CA THR A 10 16.45 -12.08 50.02
C THR A 10 15.12 -12.53 49.39
N ASN A 11 14.02 -11.86 49.73
CA ASN A 11 12.72 -12.22 49.19
C ASN A 11 12.52 -11.48 47.86
N ALA A 12 12.21 -12.24 46.80
CA ALA A 12 11.83 -11.65 45.52
C ALA A 12 10.70 -10.63 45.74
N PRO A 13 10.78 -9.43 45.15
CA PRO A 13 9.68 -8.48 45.19
C PRO A 13 8.45 -9.14 44.55
N LYS A 14 7.27 -8.71 44.99
CA LYS A 14 6.02 -9.14 44.39
C LYS A 14 6.01 -8.66 42.94
N GLU A 15 5.86 -9.59 42.01
CA GLU A 15 5.76 -9.27 40.59
C GLU A 15 4.52 -8.39 40.34
N ASP A 16 4.73 -7.23 39.70
CA ASP A 16 3.64 -6.36 39.25
C ASP A 16 3.25 -6.73 37.82
N GLN A 17 2.11 -7.40 37.68
CA GLN A 17 1.52 -7.78 36.39
C GLN A 17 0.25 -6.96 36.07
N ARG A 18 0.04 -5.79 36.70
CA ARG A 18 -1.13 -4.94 36.40
C ARG A 18 -1.18 -4.48 34.94
N TRP A 19 -0.03 -4.40 34.29
CA TRP A 19 0.07 -4.11 32.85
C TRP A 19 -0.57 -5.20 31.97
N LEU A 20 -0.71 -6.44 32.46
CA LEU A 20 -1.24 -7.57 31.71
C LEU A 20 -2.70 -7.82 32.09
N VAL A 21 -3.62 -7.40 31.23
CA VAL A 21 -5.07 -7.53 31.45
C VAL A 21 -5.60 -8.87 30.93
N GLY A 22 -5.04 -9.37 29.83
CA GLY A 22 -5.47 -10.63 29.22
C GLY A 22 -4.35 -11.30 28.44
N ASP A 23 -4.21 -12.61 28.66
CA ASP A 23 -3.27 -13.47 27.94
C ASP A 23 -4.03 -14.33 26.91
N PHE A 24 -3.50 -14.40 25.67
CA PHE A 24 -4.03 -15.26 24.61
C PHE A 24 -3.37 -16.66 24.60
N GLY A 25 -2.61 -17.02 25.63
CA GLY A 25 -2.03 -18.36 25.86
C GLY A 25 -0.52 -18.30 26.17
N GLN A 26 0.17 -19.43 26.25
CA GLN A 26 1.63 -19.50 26.54
C GLN A 26 2.53 -18.97 25.38
N GLN A 27 2.11 -17.91 24.70
CA GLN A 27 2.73 -17.36 23.50
C GLN A 27 3.86 -16.39 23.87
N ALA A 28 4.92 -16.92 24.46
CA ALA A 28 6.17 -16.19 24.74
C ALA A 28 7.29 -16.70 23.83
N ARG A 29 8.09 -15.78 23.29
CA ARG A 29 9.30 -16.12 22.55
C ARG A 29 10.52 -15.98 23.47
N ALA A 30 11.43 -16.94 23.38
CA ALA A 30 12.74 -16.88 24.00
C ALA A 30 13.59 -15.75 23.40
N VAL A 31 14.13 -14.87 24.25
CA VAL A 31 15.05 -13.80 23.84
C VAL A 31 16.20 -13.64 24.83
N THR A 32 17.27 -12.99 24.38
CA THR A 32 18.41 -12.60 25.22
C THR A 32 18.41 -11.08 25.39
N LEU A 33 18.48 -10.63 26.65
CA LEU A 33 18.58 -9.21 26.97
C LEU A 33 20.02 -8.70 26.86
N ASP A 34 20.18 -7.48 26.40
CA ASP A 34 21.39 -6.69 26.62
C ASP A 34 21.30 -6.01 27.98
N LEU A 35 21.81 -6.67 29.02
CA LEU A 35 21.73 -6.17 30.40
C LEU A 35 22.50 -4.87 30.62
N THR A 36 23.37 -4.45 29.69
CA THR A 36 24.05 -3.15 29.78
C THR A 36 23.09 -1.99 29.56
N THR A 37 22.00 -2.22 28.80
CA THR A 37 21.00 -1.20 28.46
C THR A 37 20.00 -0.93 29.58
N PHE A 38 20.02 -1.74 30.64
CA PHE A 38 19.21 -1.55 31.86
C PHE A 38 19.93 -0.71 32.93
N GLN A 39 21.14 -0.25 32.64
CA GLN A 39 21.98 0.51 33.56
C GLN A 39 21.89 2.01 33.28
N GLY A 40 22.33 2.83 34.24
CA GLY A 40 22.44 4.28 34.09
C GLY A 40 21.24 5.05 34.64
N ALA A 41 20.94 6.21 34.06
CA ALA A 41 19.99 7.17 34.66
C ALA A 41 18.56 6.65 34.77
N LYS A 42 18.12 5.79 33.82
CA LYS A 42 16.77 5.19 33.78
C LYS A 42 16.68 3.84 34.50
N GLN A 43 17.76 3.40 35.17
CA GLN A 43 17.81 2.10 35.84
C GLN A 43 16.63 1.86 36.81
N ASN A 44 16.22 2.90 37.54
CA ASN A 44 15.13 2.80 38.51
C ASN A 44 13.76 2.58 37.85
N ASP A 45 13.61 2.89 36.57
CA ASP A 45 12.38 2.65 35.82
C ASP A 45 12.23 1.16 35.47
N TYR A 46 13.33 0.41 35.51
CA TYR A 46 13.36 -0.99 35.09
C TYR A 46 13.38 -1.99 36.25
N LEU A 47 13.83 -1.58 37.43
CA LEU A 47 14.02 -2.47 38.58
C LEU A 47 12.81 -2.45 39.52
N ALA A 48 12.44 -3.63 40.05
CA ALA A 48 11.43 -3.81 41.09
C ALA A 48 11.98 -3.56 42.51
N ASN A 49 13.27 -3.23 42.63
CA ASN A 49 13.97 -3.11 43.90
C ASN A 49 13.47 -1.91 44.73
N VAL A 50 13.53 -2.06 46.06
CA VAL A 50 13.17 -0.99 46.99
C VAL A 50 14.32 0.03 47.07
N PRO A 51 14.06 1.36 47.04
CA PRO A 51 15.10 2.37 47.23
C PRO A 51 15.90 2.14 48.51
N GLY A 52 17.23 2.10 48.40
CA GLY A 52 18.14 1.88 49.53
C GLY A 52 18.57 0.42 49.76
N ASP A 53 18.13 -0.50 48.90
CA ASP A 53 18.63 -1.88 48.87
C ASP A 53 20.12 -1.93 48.45
N THR A 54 20.95 -2.60 49.26
CA THR A 54 22.38 -2.79 49.03
C THR A 54 22.72 -4.21 48.57
N ASP A 55 21.72 -5.04 48.30
CA ASP A 55 21.92 -6.42 47.86
C ASP A 55 22.61 -6.48 46.49
N ILE A 56 23.38 -7.55 46.29
CA ILE A 56 24.03 -7.87 45.01
C ILE A 56 23.07 -8.49 43.99
N TYR A 57 21.78 -8.59 44.32
CA TYR A 57 20.74 -9.09 43.45
C TYR A 57 19.70 -8.00 43.19
N GLY A 58 19.20 -7.95 41.97
CA GLY A 58 18.08 -7.10 41.60
C GLY A 58 17.09 -7.83 40.72
N TRP A 59 15.92 -7.24 40.57
CA TRP A 59 14.83 -7.80 39.78
C TRP A 59 14.40 -6.80 38.73
N ILE A 60 14.55 -7.15 37.45
CA ILE A 60 13.96 -6.40 36.35
C ILE A 60 12.45 -6.68 36.35
N GLN A 61 11.64 -5.64 36.28
CA GLN A 61 10.18 -5.73 36.29
C GLN A 61 9.64 -6.47 35.06
N ALA A 62 8.49 -7.13 35.19
CA ALA A 62 7.71 -7.56 34.03
C ALA A 62 7.12 -6.34 33.29
N GLY A 63 6.66 -6.53 32.06
CA GLY A 63 6.01 -5.48 31.27
C GLY A 63 6.96 -4.49 30.60
N ILE A 64 8.28 -4.63 30.75
CA ILE A 64 9.26 -3.81 30.03
C ILE A 64 9.00 -3.95 28.52
N PRO A 65 8.70 -2.86 27.78
CA PRO A 65 8.66 -2.90 26.32
C PRO A 65 10.06 -3.16 25.77
N LEU A 66 10.20 -4.21 24.95
CA LEU A 66 11.50 -4.65 24.43
C LEU A 66 11.66 -4.31 22.95
N VAL A 67 12.84 -3.81 22.60
CA VAL A 67 13.25 -3.48 21.23
C VAL A 67 14.50 -4.28 20.88
N ARG A 68 14.57 -4.78 19.65
CA ARG A 68 15.79 -5.42 19.12
C ARG A 68 16.82 -4.35 18.77
N ILE A 69 18.00 -4.45 19.35
CA ILE A 69 19.14 -3.59 19.04
C ILE A 69 19.75 -4.06 17.73
N PRO A 70 19.77 -3.25 16.65
CA PRO A 70 20.20 -3.72 15.33
C PRO A 70 21.64 -4.22 15.29
N ALA A 71 22.54 -3.60 16.06
CA ALA A 71 23.96 -3.90 16.06
C ALA A 71 24.29 -5.27 16.71
N SER A 72 23.67 -5.58 17.86
CA SER A 72 23.95 -6.81 18.61
C SER A 72 22.93 -7.93 18.34
N GLY A 73 21.72 -7.57 17.92
CA GLY A 73 20.58 -8.49 17.81
C GLY A 73 19.95 -8.89 19.14
N LEU A 74 20.49 -8.38 20.27
CA LEU A 74 19.95 -8.54 21.62
C LEU A 74 18.79 -7.57 21.87
N TYR A 75 18.09 -7.73 23.00
CA TYR A 75 16.93 -6.91 23.35
C TYR A 75 17.21 -5.98 24.52
N GLY A 76 16.79 -4.73 24.40
CA GLY A 76 16.85 -3.74 25.47
C GLY A 76 15.48 -3.07 25.71
N PRO A 77 15.34 -2.30 26.80
CA PRO A 77 14.11 -1.55 27.07
C PRO A 77 13.94 -0.46 26.01
N TYR A 78 12.70 -0.23 25.57
CA TYR A 78 12.36 0.90 24.71
C TYR A 78 12.83 2.20 25.37
N ASP A 79 13.41 3.07 24.55
CA ASP A 79 13.92 4.35 25.00
C ASP A 79 13.87 5.33 23.83
N PRO A 80 12.95 6.31 23.84
CA PRO A 80 12.78 7.24 22.72
C PRO A 80 14.03 8.10 22.46
N ASP A 81 14.89 8.25 23.46
CA ASP A 81 16.09 9.08 23.42
C ASP A 81 17.35 8.28 23.03
N ALA A 82 17.23 6.96 22.83
CA ALA A 82 18.37 6.11 22.58
C ALA A 82 18.93 6.23 21.16
N THR A 83 20.26 6.15 21.04
CA THR A 83 20.99 6.23 19.75
C THR A 83 21.38 4.87 19.18
N ASP A 84 21.14 3.79 19.92
CA ASP A 84 21.51 2.41 19.59
C ASP A 84 20.38 1.63 18.87
N GLY A 85 19.26 2.29 18.58
CA GLY A 85 18.08 1.71 17.94
C GLY A 85 16.97 1.30 18.91
N ARG A 86 17.14 1.46 20.23
CA ARG A 86 16.08 1.20 21.22
C ARG A 86 14.91 2.20 21.17
N ASN A 87 15.01 3.26 20.38
CA ASN A 87 13.89 4.15 20.03
C ASN A 87 13.00 3.61 18.89
N GLY A 88 13.33 2.44 18.35
CA GLY A 88 12.61 1.80 17.25
C GLY A 88 11.32 1.09 17.67
N LYS A 89 10.91 0.12 16.84
CA LYS A 89 9.68 -0.65 17.04
C LYS A 89 9.79 -1.56 18.28
N VAL A 90 8.82 -1.45 19.19
CA VAL A 90 8.64 -2.39 20.31
C VAL A 90 8.19 -3.72 19.74
N GLU A 91 8.97 -4.78 19.94
CA GLU A 91 8.65 -6.11 19.40
C GLU A 91 7.81 -6.96 20.35
N GLY A 92 7.70 -6.54 21.61
CA GLY A 92 6.92 -7.22 22.63
C GLY A 92 7.23 -6.71 24.04
N PHE A 93 6.73 -7.43 25.03
CA PHE A 93 6.85 -7.05 26.44
C PHE A 93 7.47 -8.19 27.24
N LEU A 94 8.32 -7.85 28.21
CA LEU A 94 8.92 -8.83 29.11
C LEU A 94 7.82 -9.52 29.92
N ARG A 95 7.69 -10.85 29.79
CA ARG A 95 6.55 -11.59 30.36
C ARG A 95 6.60 -11.67 31.87
N SER A 96 7.80 -11.89 32.42
CA SER A 96 7.97 -12.10 33.85
C SER A 96 9.20 -11.39 34.37
N GLN A 97 9.19 -11.07 35.65
CA GLN A 97 10.33 -10.47 36.31
C GLN A 97 11.60 -11.34 36.20
N ILE A 98 12.74 -10.70 35.99
CA ILE A 98 14.02 -11.38 35.78
C ILE A 98 14.99 -11.01 36.89
N GLN A 99 15.57 -12.01 37.54
CA GLN A 99 16.63 -11.78 38.52
C GLN A 99 17.95 -11.49 37.80
N VAL A 100 18.67 -10.50 38.30
CA VAL A 100 20.01 -10.11 37.86
C VAL A 100 20.93 -10.05 39.07
N GLN A 101 22.21 -10.36 38.87
CA GLN A 101 23.24 -10.23 39.87
C GLN A 101 24.17 -9.07 39.48
N PHE A 102 24.45 -8.19 40.43
CA PHE A 102 25.41 -7.10 40.30
C PHE A 102 26.81 -7.61 40.68
N GLY A 103 27.74 -7.58 39.73
CA GLY A 103 29.13 -7.96 39.94
C GLY A 103 30.10 -6.85 39.56
N VAL A 104 31.38 -7.05 39.87
CA VAL A 104 32.47 -6.13 39.48
C VAL A 104 32.62 -5.96 37.96
N ASN A 105 32.12 -6.92 37.18
CA ASN A 105 32.16 -6.92 35.72
C ASN A 105 30.82 -6.50 35.09
N GLY A 106 29.94 -5.86 35.86
CA GLY A 106 28.61 -5.46 35.44
C GLY A 106 27.53 -6.47 35.83
N TRP A 107 26.39 -6.40 35.15
CA TRP A 107 25.20 -7.17 35.47
C TRP A 107 25.24 -8.52 34.77
N VAL A 108 24.94 -9.58 35.51
CA VAL A 108 24.81 -10.94 34.97
C VAL A 108 23.39 -11.42 35.20
N GLY A 109 22.73 -11.87 34.13
CA GLY A 109 21.40 -12.46 34.20
C GLY A 109 21.52 -13.86 34.77
N VAL A 110 20.70 -14.20 35.76
CA VAL A 110 20.69 -15.57 36.31
C VAL A 110 19.69 -16.46 35.56
N ASN A 111 18.88 -15.87 34.67
CA ASN A 111 17.97 -16.56 33.76
C ASN A 111 18.53 -16.47 32.34
N GLU A 112 18.97 -17.61 31.78
CA GLU A 112 19.63 -17.64 30.45
C GLU A 112 18.66 -17.38 29.30
N ASN A 113 17.37 -17.64 29.49
CA ASN A 113 16.36 -17.44 28.47
C ASN A 113 15.11 -16.81 29.08
N ILE A 114 14.72 -15.65 28.56
CA ILE A 114 13.60 -14.88 29.08
C ILE A 114 12.42 -14.90 28.10
N GLY A 115 11.21 -14.93 28.64
CA GLY A 115 10.00 -14.91 27.83
C GLY A 115 9.65 -13.48 27.44
N MET A 116 9.62 -13.18 26.14
CA MET A 116 8.99 -11.97 25.61
C MET A 116 7.64 -12.31 25.00
N MET A 117 6.60 -11.67 25.50
CA MET A 117 5.25 -11.76 24.98
C MET A 117 5.13 -10.96 23.69
N TYR A 118 4.46 -11.51 22.68
CA TYR A 118 4.23 -10.84 21.38
C TYR A 118 2.74 -10.71 21.04
N THR A 119 1.85 -11.12 21.95
CA THR A 119 0.40 -11.04 21.77
C THR A 119 -0.30 -10.90 23.12
N GLY A 120 -1.34 -10.09 23.23
CA GLY A 120 -2.16 -9.98 24.45
C GLY A 120 -2.99 -8.71 24.57
N VAL A 121 -3.60 -8.54 25.75
CA VAL A 121 -4.29 -7.31 26.13
C VAL A 121 -3.51 -6.65 27.26
N ILE A 122 -3.09 -5.41 27.06
CA ILE A 122 -2.27 -4.68 28.03
C ILE A 122 -2.89 -3.35 28.42
N ASP A 123 -2.62 -2.92 29.63
CA ASP A 123 -2.86 -1.55 30.09
C ASP A 123 -1.54 -0.78 30.07
N THR A 124 -1.46 0.21 29.19
CA THR A 124 -0.24 1.00 28.98
C THR A 124 0.10 1.91 30.15
N GLN A 125 -0.85 2.20 31.05
CA GLN A 125 -0.64 3.06 32.22
C GLN A 125 0.22 2.39 33.30
N TYR A 126 0.23 1.05 33.33
CA TYR A 126 0.99 0.27 34.30
C TYR A 126 2.29 -0.30 33.72
N LEU A 127 2.68 0.10 32.50
CA LEU A 127 3.98 -0.27 31.96
C LEU A 127 5.11 0.45 32.73
N PRO A 128 6.23 -0.23 33.00
CA PRO A 128 7.40 0.42 33.63
C PRO A 128 7.99 1.54 32.77
N VAL A 129 7.77 1.48 31.45
CA VAL A 129 8.26 2.46 30.47
C VAL A 129 7.12 2.86 29.55
N SER A 130 6.91 4.16 29.35
CA SER A 130 5.91 4.67 28.41
C SER A 130 6.29 4.34 26.96
N ILE A 131 5.26 4.05 26.17
CA ILE A 131 5.34 3.71 24.75
C ILE A 131 4.53 4.69 23.88
N ASP A 132 4.23 5.89 24.38
CA ASP A 132 3.33 6.86 23.71
C ASP A 132 3.78 7.25 22.30
N THR A 133 5.08 7.20 22.03
CA THR A 133 5.68 7.49 20.71
C THR A 133 6.11 6.23 19.95
N ALA A 134 5.91 5.05 20.52
CA ALA A 134 6.41 3.80 19.97
C ALA A 134 5.43 3.21 18.94
N THR A 135 5.99 2.64 17.88
CA THR A 135 5.28 1.63 17.09
C THR A 135 5.40 0.29 17.80
N VAL A 136 4.30 -0.45 17.94
CA VAL A 136 4.27 -1.75 18.60
C VAL A 136 4.05 -2.86 17.56
N GLY A 137 4.89 -3.88 17.54
CA GLY A 137 4.71 -5.06 16.71
C GLY A 137 3.72 -6.06 17.33
N GLY A 138 3.75 -7.31 16.85
CA GLY A 138 2.94 -8.39 17.43
C GLY A 138 1.43 -8.17 17.28
N PHE A 139 0.66 -8.74 18.20
CA PHE A 139 -0.80 -8.57 18.27
C PHE A 139 -1.24 -8.15 19.67
N PHE A 140 -1.23 -6.85 19.93
CA PHE A 140 -1.63 -6.28 21.20
C PHE A 140 -2.90 -5.44 21.08
N LEU A 141 -3.78 -5.63 22.04
CA LEU A 141 -4.89 -4.72 22.31
C LEU A 141 -4.54 -3.88 23.54
N LYS A 142 -4.79 -2.58 23.45
CA LYS A 142 -4.76 -1.67 24.60
C LYS A 142 -6.10 -1.72 25.31
N TYR A 143 -6.07 -1.96 26.61
CA TYR A 143 -7.19 -1.76 27.51
C TYR A 143 -7.33 -0.28 27.84
N ASN A 144 -8.54 0.27 27.67
CA ASN A 144 -8.87 1.64 28.04
C ASN A 144 -9.83 1.60 29.24
N GLU A 145 -9.32 1.89 30.44
CA GLU A 145 -10.12 1.94 31.67
C GLU A 145 -10.97 3.25 31.78
N ASP A 146 -10.94 4.12 30.75
CA ASP A 146 -11.56 5.44 30.75
C ASP A 146 -13.10 5.44 30.59
N GLY A 147 -13.74 4.26 30.59
CA GLY A 147 -15.18 4.12 30.39
C GLY A 147 -15.63 4.37 28.94
N SER A 148 -14.70 4.40 27.98
CA SER A 148 -15.01 4.45 26.54
C SER A 148 -15.90 3.29 26.10
N VAL A 149 -16.76 3.54 25.10
CA VAL A 149 -17.59 2.50 24.46
C VAL A 149 -16.75 1.42 23.75
N ALA A 150 -15.47 1.68 23.50
CA ALA A 150 -14.49 0.72 23.00
C ALA A 150 -13.41 0.45 24.07
N PRO A 151 -13.67 -0.46 25.03
CA PRO A 151 -12.75 -0.76 26.12
C PRO A 151 -11.44 -1.40 25.65
N LEU A 152 -11.39 -1.84 24.39
CA LEU A 152 -10.21 -2.39 23.73
C LEU A 152 -9.96 -1.67 22.40
N THR A 153 -8.75 -1.20 22.19
CA THR A 153 -8.28 -0.63 20.91
C THR A 153 -7.04 -1.36 20.44
N THR A 154 -6.80 -1.47 19.14
CA THR A 154 -5.56 -2.05 18.63
C THR A 154 -4.37 -1.20 19.05
N LEU A 155 -3.37 -1.82 19.69
CA LEU A 155 -2.11 -1.18 20.05
C LEU A 155 -1.02 -1.44 19.00
N SER A 156 -1.03 -2.63 18.42
CA SER A 156 -0.06 -3.01 17.39
C SER A 156 -0.20 -2.18 16.11
N GLU A 157 0.91 -2.08 15.39
CA GLU A 157 0.99 -1.46 14.08
C GLU A 157 -0.06 -2.08 13.17
N THR A 158 -0.90 -1.24 12.59
CA THR A 158 -1.86 -1.71 11.60
C THR A 158 -1.11 -1.96 10.30
N ALA A 159 -1.46 -3.06 9.62
CA ALA A 159 -0.98 -3.29 8.27
C ALA A 159 -1.19 -2.03 7.41
N PRO A 160 -0.28 -1.71 6.48
CA PRO A 160 -0.44 -0.55 5.62
C PRO A 160 -1.80 -0.62 4.94
N THR A 161 -2.54 0.49 4.96
CA THR A 161 -3.85 0.57 4.31
C THR A 161 -3.70 0.15 2.85
N ALA A 162 -4.53 -0.80 2.42
CA ALA A 162 -4.52 -1.22 1.03
C ALA A 162 -4.87 -0.01 0.14
N THR A 163 -3.93 0.38 -0.71
CA THR A 163 -4.13 1.41 -1.73
C THR A 163 -3.97 0.77 -3.10
N VAL A 164 -4.47 1.44 -4.15
CA VAL A 164 -4.27 0.99 -5.53
C VAL A 164 -2.78 0.80 -5.86
N ASP A 165 -1.89 1.60 -5.25
CA ASP A 165 -0.45 1.49 -5.45
C ASP A 165 0.13 0.15 -4.94
N THR A 166 -0.44 -0.36 -3.86
CA THR A 166 -0.01 -1.63 -3.22
C THR A 166 -0.52 -2.90 -3.92
N LEU A 167 -1.32 -2.77 -4.99
CA LEU A 167 -1.87 -3.93 -5.70
C LEU A 167 -0.82 -4.57 -6.62
N SER A 168 -0.08 -5.55 -6.09
CA SER A 168 1.07 -6.20 -6.74
C SER A 168 0.76 -6.83 -8.12
N GLY A 169 -0.48 -7.31 -8.33
CA GLY A 169 -0.90 -7.91 -9.60
C GLY A 169 -1.41 -6.91 -10.66
N ALA A 170 -1.52 -5.62 -10.34
CA ALA A 170 -2.01 -4.62 -11.29
C ALA A 170 -0.87 -3.99 -12.07
N SER A 171 -1.04 -3.85 -13.39
CA SER A 171 -0.14 -3.04 -14.22
C SER A 171 -0.25 -1.56 -13.86
N ASP A 172 0.74 -0.76 -14.26
CA ASP A 172 0.72 0.69 -14.05
C ASP A 172 -0.51 1.34 -14.72
N THR A 173 -0.90 0.85 -15.90
CA THR A 173 -2.14 1.24 -16.57
C THR A 173 -3.36 0.89 -15.72
N GLY A 174 -3.46 -0.35 -15.21
CA GLY A 174 -4.56 -0.78 -14.35
C GLY A 174 -4.68 0.08 -13.08
N LYS A 175 -3.54 0.38 -12.43
CA LYS A 175 -3.49 1.26 -11.26
C LYS A 175 -3.93 2.69 -11.59
N THR A 176 -3.52 3.21 -12.74
CA THR A 176 -3.91 4.56 -13.17
C THR A 176 -5.42 4.66 -13.43
N ILE A 177 -6.01 3.63 -14.06
CA ILE A 177 -7.46 3.57 -14.29
C ILE A 177 -8.22 3.48 -12.96
N MET A 178 -7.78 2.63 -12.03
CA MET A 178 -8.42 2.51 -10.72
C MET A 178 -8.33 3.80 -9.88
N LYS A 179 -7.31 4.63 -10.14
CA LYS A 179 -7.15 5.95 -9.51
C LYS A 179 -7.87 7.08 -10.28
N ALA A 180 -8.43 6.82 -11.46
CA ALA A 180 -9.07 7.84 -12.27
C ALA A 180 -10.34 8.37 -11.59
N LYS A 181 -10.39 9.68 -11.33
CA LYS A 181 -11.55 10.34 -10.71
C LYS A 181 -12.73 10.52 -11.67
N ASP A 182 -12.47 10.46 -12.98
CA ASP A 182 -13.45 10.69 -14.02
C ASP A 182 -13.12 9.92 -15.31
N ALA A 183 -14.08 9.92 -16.23
CA ALA A 183 -13.96 9.26 -17.52
C ALA A 183 -12.86 9.87 -18.40
N ALA A 184 -12.53 11.16 -18.26
CA ALA A 184 -11.48 11.79 -19.05
C ALA A 184 -10.10 11.25 -18.67
N THR A 185 -9.83 11.19 -17.37
CA THR A 185 -8.61 10.64 -16.78
C THR A 185 -8.47 9.16 -17.13
N ALA A 186 -9.55 8.38 -17.06
CA ALA A 186 -9.54 6.97 -17.43
C ALA A 186 -9.22 6.75 -18.92
N ARG A 187 -9.77 7.56 -19.82
CA ARG A 187 -9.48 7.46 -21.26
C ARG A 187 -8.03 7.84 -21.60
N THR A 188 -7.49 8.87 -20.93
CA THR A 188 -6.07 9.21 -21.03
C THR A 188 -5.20 8.04 -20.56
N ALA A 189 -5.58 7.37 -19.47
CA ALA A 189 -4.82 6.25 -18.91
C ALA A 189 -4.71 5.03 -19.84
N ILE A 190 -5.76 4.73 -20.63
CA ILE A 190 -5.72 3.66 -21.64
C ILE A 190 -5.12 4.11 -22.99
N GLY A 191 -4.59 5.34 -23.09
CA GLY A 191 -4.06 5.88 -24.33
C GLY A 191 -5.11 6.20 -25.39
N ALA A 192 -6.41 6.18 -25.03
CA ALA A 192 -7.49 6.57 -25.93
C ALA A 192 -7.65 8.10 -26.05
N GLY A 193 -7.04 8.86 -25.13
CA GLY A 193 -7.14 10.32 -25.09
C GLY A 193 -8.59 10.80 -24.97
N THR A 194 -8.89 11.99 -25.47
CA THR A 194 -10.26 12.40 -25.74
C THR A 194 -10.63 11.90 -27.13
N SER A 195 -11.79 11.27 -27.33
CA SER A 195 -12.24 10.96 -28.70
C SER A 195 -12.22 12.24 -29.52
N ASN A 196 -11.28 12.35 -30.45
CA ASN A 196 -11.24 13.46 -31.41
C ASN A 196 -12.28 13.32 -32.51
N PHE A 197 -13.05 12.21 -32.51
CA PHE A 197 -14.17 12.02 -33.40
C PHE A 197 -15.40 12.74 -32.83
N SER A 198 -15.81 13.82 -33.49
CA SER A 198 -17.02 14.60 -33.22
C SER A 198 -18.30 13.93 -33.74
N GLY A 199 -18.18 12.75 -34.36
CA GLY A 199 -19.23 12.11 -35.14
C GLY A 199 -19.23 12.55 -36.62
N SER A 200 -18.48 13.59 -36.96
CA SER A 200 -18.31 14.04 -38.34
C SER A 200 -17.27 13.21 -39.07
N TYR A 201 -17.62 12.69 -40.24
CA TYR A 201 -16.66 11.98 -41.11
C TYR A 201 -15.51 12.90 -41.56
N ASN A 202 -15.67 14.22 -41.45
CA ASN A 202 -14.63 15.18 -41.82
C ASN A 202 -13.40 15.14 -40.91
N ASP A 203 -13.50 14.61 -39.69
CA ASP A 203 -12.41 14.53 -38.70
C ASP A 203 -11.31 13.52 -39.09
N LEU A 204 -11.57 12.67 -40.07
CA LEU A 204 -10.61 11.69 -40.56
C LEU A 204 -9.60 12.35 -41.50
N THR A 205 -8.31 12.12 -41.25
CA THR A 205 -7.21 12.65 -42.08
C THR A 205 -6.95 11.81 -43.33
N ASN A 206 -7.16 10.49 -43.26
CA ASN A 206 -6.91 9.54 -44.35
C ASN A 206 -8.21 9.13 -45.06
N LYS A 207 -8.94 10.11 -45.62
CA LYS A 207 -10.22 9.86 -46.31
C LYS A 207 -9.99 9.33 -47.74
N PRO A 208 -10.77 8.35 -48.21
CA PRO A 208 -10.80 7.99 -49.63
C PRO A 208 -11.21 9.20 -50.48
N ASN A 209 -10.48 9.49 -51.55
CA ASN A 209 -10.92 10.46 -52.55
C ASN A 209 -11.97 9.79 -53.44
N ILE A 210 -13.25 10.08 -53.22
CA ILE A 210 -14.33 9.57 -54.05
C ILE A 210 -14.37 10.39 -55.34
N PRO A 211 -14.15 9.80 -56.53
CA PRO A 211 -14.25 10.53 -57.78
C PRO A 211 -15.64 11.15 -57.95
N ALA A 212 -15.70 12.36 -58.54
CA ALA A 212 -16.97 12.97 -58.87
C ALA A 212 -17.78 12.04 -59.79
N ALA A 213 -19.10 12.00 -59.57
CA ALA A 213 -19.98 11.26 -60.47
C ALA A 213 -19.76 11.74 -61.91
N PRO A 214 -19.57 10.82 -62.87
CA PRO A 214 -19.33 11.21 -64.25
C PRO A 214 -20.53 12.01 -64.77
N THR A 215 -20.26 13.20 -65.31
CA THR A 215 -21.27 13.96 -66.03
C THR A 215 -21.28 13.53 -67.50
N TRP A 216 -22.37 13.81 -68.21
CA TRP A 216 -22.42 13.59 -69.67
C TRP A 216 -21.31 14.34 -70.43
N ALA A 217 -20.69 15.35 -69.84
CA ALA A 217 -19.52 16.01 -70.43
C ALA A 217 -18.27 15.13 -70.42
N ASN A 218 -18.09 14.30 -69.38
CA ASN A 218 -16.83 13.63 -69.04
C ASN A 218 -16.82 12.11 -69.26
N ILE A 219 -17.92 11.54 -69.76
CA ILE A 219 -17.98 10.12 -70.16
C ILE A 219 -17.28 9.93 -71.51
N GLY A 220 -16.21 9.12 -71.55
CA GLY A 220 -15.55 8.72 -72.79
C GLY A 220 -16.42 7.78 -73.62
N GLY A 221 -16.33 7.85 -74.95
CA GLY A 221 -17.13 7.01 -75.86
C GLY A 221 -18.62 7.36 -75.90
N LYS A 222 -19.03 8.48 -75.28
CA LYS A 222 -20.41 8.97 -75.39
C LYS A 222 -20.77 9.30 -76.84
N PRO A 223 -22.01 9.05 -77.28
CA PRO A 223 -22.51 9.58 -78.54
C PRO A 223 -22.32 11.09 -78.57
N ALA A 224 -21.97 11.66 -79.72
CA ALA A 224 -21.99 13.12 -79.88
C ALA A 224 -23.35 13.63 -79.42
N ALA A 225 -23.36 14.74 -78.65
CA ALA A 225 -24.60 15.38 -78.22
C ALA A 225 -25.49 15.47 -79.46
N ALA A 226 -26.69 14.87 -79.40
CA ALA A 226 -27.55 14.75 -80.55
C ALA A 226 -27.64 16.13 -81.20
N ALA A 227 -27.02 16.33 -82.37
CA ALA A 227 -27.52 17.32 -83.29
C ALA A 227 -28.93 16.82 -83.54
N ALA A 228 -29.92 17.44 -82.89
CA ALA A 228 -31.27 16.92 -82.81
C ALA A 228 -31.66 16.48 -84.23
N ILE A 229 -31.87 15.19 -84.44
CA ILE A 229 -32.44 14.73 -85.70
C ILE A 229 -33.82 15.38 -85.68
N ALA A 230 -33.99 16.44 -86.47
CA ALA A 230 -35.23 17.20 -86.47
C ALA A 230 -36.37 16.23 -86.75
N ASP A 231 -37.43 16.30 -85.96
CA ASP A 231 -38.56 15.41 -86.10
C ASP A 231 -39.19 15.61 -87.49
N LEU A 232 -39.65 14.52 -88.11
CA LEU A 232 -40.22 14.60 -89.44
C LEU A 232 -41.65 15.14 -89.35
N THR A 233 -41.85 16.39 -89.76
CA THR A 233 -43.17 17.03 -89.72
C THR A 233 -44.05 16.71 -90.94
N ALA A 234 -43.62 15.79 -91.82
CA ALA A 234 -44.33 15.34 -93.01
C ALA A 234 -43.93 13.89 -93.36
N ALA A 235 -44.67 13.25 -94.28
CA ALA A 235 -44.36 11.90 -94.73
C ALA A 235 -42.93 11.85 -95.34
N PRO A 236 -42.08 10.88 -94.92
CA PRO A 236 -40.68 10.82 -95.34
C PRO A 236 -40.53 10.59 -96.83
N ALA A 237 -39.66 11.36 -97.49
CA ALA A 237 -39.10 10.98 -98.78
C ALA A 237 -37.91 10.01 -98.58
N ALA A 238 -37.53 9.27 -99.63
CA ALA A 238 -36.39 8.35 -99.58
C ALA A 238 -35.07 9.04 -99.14
N ALA A 239 -34.92 10.32 -99.46
CA ALA A 239 -33.77 11.12 -99.04
C ALA A 239 -33.70 11.32 -97.50
N ASP A 240 -34.85 11.41 -96.82
CA ASP A 240 -34.90 11.62 -95.37
C ASP A 240 -34.57 10.34 -94.62
N VAL A 241 -35.05 9.20 -95.12
CA VAL A 241 -34.65 7.87 -94.61
C VAL A 241 -33.14 7.66 -94.75
N ASN A 242 -32.55 8.07 -95.88
CA ASN A 242 -31.10 7.96 -96.10
C ASN A 242 -30.29 8.85 -95.14
N LYS A 243 -30.78 10.04 -94.77
CA LYS A 243 -30.14 10.89 -93.76
C LYS A 243 -30.17 10.25 -92.37
N ILE A 244 -31.30 9.66 -91.97
CA ILE A 244 -31.42 8.95 -90.69
C ILE A 244 -30.47 7.74 -90.65
N LEU A 245 -30.44 6.95 -91.73
CA LEU A 245 -29.57 5.78 -91.82
C LEU A 245 -28.09 6.16 -91.82
N ALA A 246 -27.72 7.27 -92.46
CA ALA A 246 -26.37 7.83 -92.40
C ALA A 246 -26.00 8.29 -90.98
N ALA A 247 -26.91 8.95 -90.27
CA ALA A 247 -26.70 9.34 -88.88
C ALA A 247 -26.50 8.11 -87.97
N LEU A 248 -27.36 7.09 -88.08
CA LEU A 248 -27.25 5.85 -87.31
C LEU A 248 -25.91 5.12 -87.56
N ARG A 249 -25.43 5.08 -88.80
CA ARG A 249 -24.09 4.55 -89.15
C ARG A 249 -22.96 5.41 -88.56
N ALA A 250 -23.09 6.73 -88.60
CA ALA A 250 -22.11 7.65 -88.03
C ALA A 250 -22.00 7.51 -86.50
N PHE A 251 -23.12 7.22 -85.84
CA PHE A 251 -23.16 6.87 -84.42
C PHE A 251 -22.71 5.44 -84.11
N GLY A 252 -22.40 4.62 -85.13
CA GLY A 252 -21.97 3.23 -84.96
C GLY A 252 -23.07 2.30 -84.44
N ILE A 253 -24.34 2.71 -84.50
CA ILE A 253 -25.49 1.94 -84.03
C ILE A 253 -25.81 0.79 -85.01
N ILE A 254 -25.52 1.00 -86.30
CA ILE A 254 -25.66 0.01 -87.37
C ILE A 254 -24.40 -0.04 -88.23
N ALA A 255 -24.16 -1.19 -88.87
CA ALA A 255 -23.02 -1.39 -89.75
C ALA A 255 -23.06 -0.46 -90.98
N LYS A 256 -21.88 -0.11 -91.50
CA LYS A 256 -21.75 0.75 -92.68
C LYS A 256 -22.27 0.05 -93.93
#